data_AF-A0A3M7N4F4-F1
#
_entry.id   AF-A0A3M7N4F4-F1
#
_cell.length_a   1.000
_cell.length_b   1.000
_cell.length_c   1.000
_cell.angle_alpha   90.00
_cell.angle_beta   90.00
_cell.angle_gamma   90.00
#
_symmetry.space_group_name_H-M   'P 1'
#
loop_
_entity.id
_entity.type
_entity.pdbx_description
1 polymer ?
#
loop_
_entity_poly.entity_id
_entity_poly.type
_entity_poly.pdbx_seq_one_letter_code
_entity_poly.pdbx_strand_id
1 'polypeptide(L)'
;MAAIAARRGAARLLGSQLRGVALQSQREDAQYRRSMQLSLRRDWQTGDVYAPHDLSAAEMRKWGKKKQPTRDVFDILSVNPLSLYKNFSVMSDFVSEMGRIRPGRETGLRPVNQRKIAKAVRRAIALGLMPSVHKHPEILKRKRGGRF
;
A
#
# COMPACT_ATOMS: atom_id res chain seq x y z
N MET A 1 25.70 8.87 59.59
CA MET A 1 25.82 7.87 58.51
C MET A 1 24.53 7.69 57.67
N ALA A 2 23.31 7.81 58.22
CA ALA A 2 22.06 7.58 57.48
C ALA A 2 21.67 8.65 56.41
N ALA A 3 22.08 9.91 56.59
CA ALA A 3 21.69 11.01 55.68
C ALA A 3 22.30 10.90 54.26
N ILE A 4 23.45 10.24 54.11
CA ILE A 4 24.15 10.09 52.81
C ILE A 4 23.48 9.02 51.94
N ALA A 5 22.95 7.95 52.56
CA ALA A 5 22.25 6.87 51.86
C ALA A 5 20.87 7.33 51.31
N ALA A 6 20.12 8.12 52.08
CA ALA A 6 18.85 8.71 51.64
C ALA A 6 19.03 9.70 50.46
N ARG A 7 20.09 10.53 50.50
CA ARG A 7 20.45 11.42 49.37
C ARG A 7 20.84 10.65 48.10
N ARG A 8 21.51 9.50 48.22
CA ARG A 8 21.85 8.62 47.08
C ARG A 8 20.64 7.85 46.51
N GLY A 9 19.63 7.55 47.34
CA GLY A 9 18.37 6.95 46.90
C GLY A 9 17.47 7.95 46.15
N ALA A 10 17.32 9.15 46.70
CA ALA A 10 16.57 10.24 46.07
C ALA A 10 17.18 10.66 44.72
N ALA A 11 18.51 10.75 44.61
CA ALA A 11 19.19 11.05 43.35
C ALA A 11 18.98 9.96 42.27
N ARG A 12 18.88 8.68 42.67
CA ARG A 12 18.56 7.56 41.76
C ARG A 12 17.12 7.61 41.26
N LEU A 13 16.17 7.94 42.14
CA LEU A 13 14.74 8.06 41.81
C LEU A 13 14.48 9.27 40.88
N LEU A 14 15.09 10.42 41.17
CA LEU A 14 15.07 11.59 40.29
C LEU A 14 15.69 11.28 38.92
N GLY A 15 16.83 10.56 38.89
CA GLY A 15 17.44 10.12 37.63
C GLY A 15 16.59 9.13 36.83
N SER A 16 15.84 8.24 37.49
CA SER A 16 14.86 7.38 36.80
C SER A 16 13.64 8.12 36.29
N GLN A 17 13.14 9.11 37.04
CA GLN A 17 12.05 9.96 36.61
C GLN A 17 12.45 10.79 35.39
N LEU A 18 13.61 11.46 35.43
CA LEU A 18 14.16 12.23 34.30
C LEU A 18 14.36 11.37 33.05
N ARG A 19 14.84 10.13 33.19
CA ARG A 19 14.92 9.16 32.07
C ARG A 19 13.55 8.78 31.53
N GLY A 20 12.55 8.61 32.40
CA GLY A 20 11.17 8.35 32.01
C GLY A 20 10.57 9.49 31.19
N VAL A 21 10.75 10.74 31.64
CA VAL A 21 10.26 11.93 30.93
C VAL A 21 10.96 12.10 29.58
N ALA A 22 12.28 11.92 29.52
CA ALA A 22 13.05 11.97 28.27
C ALA A 22 12.63 10.88 27.27
N LEU A 23 12.27 9.69 27.75
CA LEU A 23 11.80 8.60 26.89
C LEU A 23 10.36 8.84 26.39
N GLN A 24 9.53 9.51 27.20
CA GLN A 24 8.20 9.95 26.79
C GLN A 24 8.27 11.06 25.72
N SER A 25 9.10 12.09 25.92
CA SER A 25 9.27 13.16 24.91
C SER A 25 9.81 12.62 23.59
N GLN A 26 10.77 11.69 23.62
CA GLN A 26 11.27 11.03 22.41
C GLN A 26 10.16 10.25 21.66
N ARG A 27 9.21 9.64 22.38
CA ARG A 27 8.07 8.94 21.77
C ARG A 27 7.09 9.92 21.14
N GLU A 28 6.81 11.03 21.81
CA GLU A 28 5.95 12.10 21.30
C GLU A 28 6.56 12.74 20.04
N ASP A 29 7.86 13.05 20.07
CA ASP A 29 8.60 13.55 18.91
C ASP A 29 8.57 12.55 17.75
N ALA A 30 8.75 11.25 18.02
CA ALA A 30 8.68 10.22 17.00
C ALA A 30 7.26 10.10 16.40
N GLN A 31 6.22 10.20 17.22
CA GLN A 31 4.83 10.19 16.76
C GLN A 31 4.51 11.44 15.93
N TYR A 32 4.96 12.62 16.37
CA TYR A 32 4.80 13.87 15.65
C TYR A 32 5.54 13.86 14.31
N ARG A 33 6.80 13.39 14.27
CA ARG A 33 7.53 13.18 13.02
C ARG A 33 6.79 12.24 12.08
N ARG A 34 6.22 11.15 12.60
CA ARG A 34 5.46 10.18 11.80
C ARG A 34 4.15 10.77 11.26
N SER A 35 3.42 11.54 12.06
CA SER A 35 2.18 12.19 11.60
C SER A 35 2.47 13.27 10.55
N MET A 36 3.56 14.01 10.72
CA MET A 36 4.05 14.95 9.70
C MET A 36 4.42 14.22 8.41
N GLN A 37 5.19 13.13 8.48
CA GLN A 37 5.57 12.33 7.32
C GLN A 37 4.35 11.82 6.52
N LEU A 38 3.31 11.35 7.19
CA LEU A 38 2.09 10.88 6.52
C LEU A 38 1.28 12.01 5.84
N SER A 39 1.48 13.25 6.27
CA SER A 39 0.87 14.44 5.65
C SER A 39 1.54 14.80 4.32
N LEU A 40 2.82 14.45 4.15
CA LEU A 40 3.56 14.61 2.90
C LEU A 40 3.14 13.52 1.91
N ARG A 41 2.23 13.87 1.00
CA ARG A 41 1.66 12.94 0.01
C ARG A 41 2.50 12.79 -1.26
N ARG A 42 3.53 13.60 -1.44
CA ARG A 42 4.41 13.61 -2.61
C ARG A 42 5.69 12.84 -2.30
N ASP A 43 5.98 11.83 -3.12
CA ASP A 43 7.25 11.11 -3.10
C ASP A 43 8.26 11.86 -3.97
N TRP A 44 9.23 12.54 -3.35
CA TRP A 44 10.28 13.28 -4.05
C TRP A 44 11.36 12.34 -4.58
N GLN A 45 11.75 12.52 -5.84
CA GLN A 45 12.85 11.78 -6.45
C GLN A 45 14.12 12.64 -6.49
N THR A 46 15.28 11.99 -6.51
CA THR A 46 16.56 12.69 -6.69
C THR A 46 16.60 13.37 -8.05
N GLY A 47 16.90 14.67 -8.07
CA GLY A 47 16.90 15.49 -9.29
C GLY A 47 15.60 16.27 -9.53
N ASP A 48 14.54 16.05 -8.74
CA ASP A 48 13.37 16.90 -8.77
C ASP A 48 13.72 18.30 -8.22
N VAL A 49 13.47 19.34 -9.02
CA VAL A 49 13.58 20.73 -8.57
C VAL A 49 12.28 21.12 -7.87
N TYR A 50 12.40 21.84 -6.75
CA TYR A 50 11.27 22.37 -6.01
C TYR A 50 11.31 23.90 -5.99
N ALA A 51 10.14 24.52 -6.01
CA ALA A 51 9.92 25.90 -5.61
C ALA A 51 9.27 25.95 -4.22
N PRO A 52 9.36 27.06 -3.46
CA PRO A 52 8.67 27.20 -2.19
C PRO A 52 7.16 26.93 -2.27
N HIS A 53 6.54 27.23 -3.41
CA HIS A 53 5.13 26.94 -3.67
C HIS A 53 4.80 25.44 -3.68
N ASP A 54 5.73 24.57 -4.10
CA ASP A 54 5.52 23.12 -4.19
C ASP A 54 5.34 22.45 -2.82
N LEU A 55 5.72 23.14 -1.75
CA LEU A 55 5.59 22.68 -0.36
C LEU A 55 4.26 23.14 0.28
N SER A 56 3.43 23.88 -0.46
CA SER A 56 2.14 24.35 0.02
C SER A 56 1.15 23.20 0.23
N ALA A 57 0.27 23.34 1.23
CA ALA A 57 -0.81 22.40 1.48
C ALA A 57 -1.73 22.22 0.26
N ALA A 58 -1.88 23.26 -0.57
CA ALA A 58 -2.66 23.19 -1.79
C ALA A 58 -2.07 22.21 -2.81
N GLU A 59 -0.74 22.22 -2.98
CA GLU A 59 -0.02 21.28 -3.85
C GLU A 59 -0.08 19.86 -3.28
N MET A 60 0.18 19.69 -1.98
CA MET A 60 0.10 18.38 -1.31
C MET A 60 -1.26 17.70 -1.51
N ARG A 61 -2.35 18.49 -1.53
CA ARG A 61 -3.70 17.97 -1.82
C ARG A 61 -3.86 17.47 -3.26
N LYS A 62 -3.16 18.05 -4.25
CA LYS A 62 -3.17 17.57 -5.64
C LYS A 62 -2.49 16.21 -5.76
N TRP A 63 -1.33 16.04 -5.10
CA TRP A 63 -0.59 14.78 -5.07
C TRP A 63 -1.33 13.66 -4.35
N GLY A 64 -2.25 14.00 -3.44
CA GLY A 64 -3.09 13.02 -2.77
C GLY A 64 -4.15 12.31 -3.61
N LYS A 65 -4.40 12.77 -4.83
CA LYS A 65 -5.42 12.19 -5.71
C LYS A 65 -4.86 11.00 -6.47
N LYS A 66 -5.51 9.83 -6.32
CA LYS A 66 -5.20 8.65 -7.13
C LYS A 66 -5.56 8.92 -8.59
N LYS A 67 -4.55 8.88 -9.47
CA LYS A 67 -4.74 8.99 -10.93
C LYS A 67 -4.84 7.59 -11.54
N GLN A 68 -5.64 7.48 -12.59
CA GLN A 68 -5.66 6.27 -13.42
C GLN A 68 -4.40 6.24 -14.29
N PRO A 69 -3.84 5.05 -14.56
CA PRO A 69 -2.73 4.93 -15.50
C PRO A 69 -3.17 5.43 -16.88
N THR A 70 -2.31 6.21 -17.53
CA THR A 70 -2.60 6.81 -18.84
C THR A 70 -2.63 5.78 -19.96
N ARG A 71 -1.79 4.73 -19.85
CA ARG A 71 -1.64 3.67 -20.84
C ARG A 71 -2.04 2.33 -20.25
N ASP A 72 -2.68 1.51 -21.08
CA ASP A 72 -3.10 0.16 -20.74
C ASP A 72 -1.88 -0.77 -20.64
N VAL A 73 -1.84 -1.58 -19.60
CA VAL A 73 -0.77 -2.55 -19.35
C VAL A 73 -0.65 -3.57 -20.49
N PHE A 74 -1.76 -4.03 -21.08
CA PHE A 74 -1.73 -5.02 -22.17
C PHE A 74 -1.21 -4.43 -23.48
N ASP A 75 -1.44 -3.14 -23.72
CA ASP A 75 -0.91 -2.45 -24.89
C ASP A 75 0.61 -2.25 -24.74
N ILE A 76 1.09 -1.91 -23.54
CA ILE A 76 2.53 -1.78 -23.26
C ILE A 76 3.23 -3.12 -23.43
N LEU A 77 2.67 -4.19 -22.86
CA LEU A 77 3.25 -5.53 -22.93
C LEU A 77 3.03 -6.21 -24.30
N SER A 78 2.21 -5.65 -25.17
CA SER A 78 1.83 -6.24 -26.47
C SER A 78 1.31 -7.68 -26.36
N VAL A 79 0.58 -7.99 -25.28
CA VAL A 79 0.01 -9.32 -25.04
C VAL A 79 -1.51 -9.28 -25.18
N ASN A 80 -2.07 -10.27 -25.88
CA ASN A 80 -3.52 -10.41 -25.98
C ASN A 80 -4.12 -10.91 -24.64
N PRO A 81 -5.02 -10.16 -23.99
CA PRO A 81 -5.61 -10.59 -22.72
C PRO A 81 -6.42 -11.89 -22.82
N LEU A 82 -6.96 -12.21 -24.00
CA LEU A 82 -7.80 -13.38 -24.21
C LEU A 82 -7.02 -14.72 -24.14
N SER A 83 -5.72 -14.71 -24.44
CA SER A 83 -4.88 -15.92 -24.38
C SER A 83 -4.48 -16.28 -22.95
N LEU A 84 -4.51 -15.30 -22.03
CA LEU A 84 -4.04 -15.43 -20.65
C LEU A 84 -5.02 -16.15 -19.71
N TYR A 85 -6.12 -16.72 -20.21
CA TYR A 85 -7.14 -17.38 -19.38
C TYR A 85 -6.59 -18.55 -18.53
N LYS A 86 -5.47 -19.16 -18.94
CA LYS A 86 -4.80 -20.23 -18.19
C LYS A 86 -4.01 -19.70 -16.99
N ASN A 87 -3.60 -18.44 -17.01
CA ASN A 87 -2.79 -17.84 -15.95
C ASN A 87 -3.71 -17.26 -14.86
N PHE A 88 -3.96 -18.06 -13.83
CA PHE A 88 -4.80 -17.67 -12.70
C PHE A 88 -4.24 -16.47 -11.91
N SER A 89 -2.92 -16.25 -11.91
CA SER A 89 -2.31 -15.08 -11.26
C SER A 89 -2.73 -13.79 -11.94
N VAL A 90 -2.61 -13.72 -13.27
CA VAL A 90 -3.00 -12.52 -14.03
C VAL A 90 -4.51 -12.30 -13.95
N MET A 91 -5.32 -13.35 -14.10
CA MET A 91 -6.78 -13.22 -14.03
C MET A 91 -7.26 -12.72 -12.66
N SER A 92 -6.59 -13.14 -11.58
CA SER A 92 -6.97 -12.77 -10.20
C SER A 92 -6.67 -11.32 -9.83
N ASP A 93 -5.86 -10.59 -10.61
CA ASP A 93 -5.62 -9.17 -10.42
C ASP A 93 -6.80 -8.31 -10.91
N PHE A 94 -7.54 -8.80 -11.90
CA PHE A 94 -8.72 -8.15 -12.48
C PHE A 94 -10.03 -8.58 -11.83
N VAL A 95 -9.95 -9.35 -10.75
CA VAL A 95 -11.10 -9.89 -10.01
C VAL A 95 -11.03 -9.42 -8.55
N SER A 96 -12.18 -9.13 -7.97
CA SER A 96 -12.32 -8.73 -6.56
C SER A 96 -12.06 -9.92 -5.64
N GLU A 97 -11.99 -9.67 -4.33
CA GLU A 97 -11.84 -10.76 -3.36
C GLU A 97 -13.03 -11.73 -3.37
N MET A 98 -14.21 -11.24 -3.78
CA MET A 98 -15.45 -12.02 -3.94
C MET A 98 -15.60 -12.66 -5.32
N GLY A 99 -14.57 -12.69 -6.17
CA GLY A 99 -14.66 -13.32 -7.48
C GLY A 99 -15.37 -12.50 -8.57
N ARG A 100 -15.76 -11.25 -8.30
CA ARG A 100 -16.41 -10.35 -9.29
C ARG A 100 -15.37 -9.66 -10.17
N ILE A 101 -15.63 -9.56 -11.47
CA ILE A 101 -14.75 -8.83 -12.40
C ILE A 101 -14.76 -7.34 -12.04
N ARG A 102 -13.57 -6.75 -11.86
CA ARG A 102 -13.42 -5.32 -11.51
C ARG A 102 -13.87 -4.41 -12.66
N PRO A 103 -14.51 -3.26 -12.38
CA PRO A 103 -14.91 -2.30 -13.41
C PRO A 103 -13.70 -1.62 -14.05
N GLY A 104 -13.89 -1.08 -15.27
CA GLY A 104 -12.83 -0.38 -16.01
C GLY A 104 -12.19 0.80 -15.26
N ARG A 105 -12.96 1.45 -14.36
CA ARG A 105 -12.46 2.53 -13.50
C ARG A 105 -11.46 2.04 -12.44
N GLU A 106 -11.51 0.78 -12.03
CA GLU A 106 -10.55 0.22 -11.09
C GLU A 106 -9.36 -0.43 -11.80
N THR A 107 -9.61 -1.03 -12.98
CA THR A 107 -8.56 -1.73 -13.74
C THR A 107 -7.71 -0.77 -14.59
N GLY A 108 -8.25 0.39 -14.97
CA GLY A 108 -7.54 1.36 -15.82
C GLY A 108 -7.30 0.87 -17.26
N LEU A 109 -7.98 -0.20 -17.69
CA LEU A 109 -7.82 -0.78 -19.02
C LEU A 109 -8.67 -0.05 -20.07
N ARG A 110 -8.25 -0.12 -21.33
CA ARG A 110 -9.08 0.33 -22.44
C ARG A 110 -10.35 -0.53 -22.56
N PRO A 111 -11.50 0.01 -23.00
CA PRO A 111 -12.75 -0.75 -23.09
C PRO A 111 -12.64 -2.04 -23.92
N VAL A 112 -11.82 -2.04 -24.97
CA VAL A 112 -11.56 -3.22 -25.81
C VAL A 112 -10.85 -4.32 -25.02
N ASN A 113 -9.77 -3.98 -24.31
CA ASN A 113 -9.00 -4.94 -23.52
C ASN A 113 -9.76 -5.39 -22.27
N GLN A 114 -10.54 -4.51 -21.65
CA GLN A 114 -11.45 -4.85 -20.55
C GLN A 114 -12.45 -5.94 -20.97
N ARG A 115 -13.05 -5.84 -22.17
CA ARG A 115 -13.95 -6.89 -22.70
C ARG A 115 -13.21 -8.22 -22.93
N LYS A 116 -11.98 -8.16 -23.43
CA LYS A 116 -11.13 -9.35 -23.65
C LYS A 116 -10.78 -10.03 -22.31
N ILE A 117 -10.39 -9.25 -21.30
CA ILE A 117 -10.15 -9.75 -19.93
C ILE A 117 -11.41 -10.38 -19.36
N ALA A 118 -12.55 -9.70 -19.46
CA ALA A 118 -13.79 -10.24 -18.94
C ALA A 118 -14.18 -11.57 -19.62
N LYS A 119 -13.92 -11.70 -20.93
CA LYS A 119 -14.10 -12.96 -21.66
C LYS A 119 -13.10 -14.04 -21.22
N ALA A 120 -11.84 -13.69 -20.98
CA ALA A 120 -10.81 -14.61 -20.47
C ALA A 120 -11.15 -15.13 -19.07
N VAL A 121 -11.57 -14.25 -18.15
CA VAL A 121 -12.01 -14.62 -16.80
C VAL A 121 -13.21 -15.56 -16.85
N ARG A 122 -14.25 -15.23 -17.62
CA ARG A 122 -15.43 -16.10 -17.78
C ARG A 122 -15.06 -17.47 -18.35
N ARG A 123 -14.12 -17.50 -19.31
CA ARG A 123 -13.58 -18.76 -19.87
C ARG A 123 -12.85 -19.57 -18.80
N ALA A 124 -12.00 -18.95 -17.99
CA ALA A 124 -11.27 -19.64 -16.92
C ALA A 124 -12.21 -20.25 -15.88
N ILE A 125 -13.27 -19.53 -15.50
CA ILE A 125 -14.30 -20.02 -14.58
C ILE A 125 -15.08 -21.20 -15.21
N ALA A 126 -15.51 -21.06 -16.47
CA ALA A 126 -16.26 -22.12 -17.16
C ALA A 126 -15.46 -23.41 -17.34
N LEU A 127 -14.14 -23.31 -17.49
CA LEU A 127 -13.23 -24.46 -17.57
C LEU A 127 -12.85 -25.05 -16.20
N GLY A 128 -13.30 -24.46 -15.09
CA GLY A 128 -12.96 -24.91 -13.74
C GLY A 128 -11.54 -24.55 -13.28
N LEU A 129 -10.84 -23.66 -13.99
CA LEU A 129 -9.48 -23.23 -13.64
C LEU A 129 -9.46 -22.17 -12.53
N MET A 130 -10.56 -21.46 -12.32
CA MET A 130 -10.65 -20.39 -11.32
C MET A 130 -12.01 -20.40 -10.61
N PRO A 131 -12.04 -20.20 -9.27
CA PRO A 131 -13.28 -20.09 -8.54
C PRO A 131 -14.09 -18.83 -8.91
N SER A 132 -15.42 -18.94 -8.83
CA SER A 132 -16.36 -17.84 -9.13
C SER A 132 -16.60 -16.91 -7.93
N VAL A 133 -16.44 -17.41 -6.70
CA VAL A 133 -16.86 -16.70 -5.47
C VAL A 133 -15.70 -16.13 -4.65
N HIS A 134 -14.47 -16.52 -4.95
CA HIS A 134 -13.26 -16.04 -4.28
C HIS A 134 -12.08 -16.03 -5.27
N LYS A 135 -10.93 -15.48 -4.85
CA LYS A 135 -9.69 -15.59 -5.64
C LYS A 135 -9.14 -17.02 -5.61
N HIS A 136 -8.28 -17.36 -6.57
CA HIS A 136 -7.64 -18.67 -6.62
C HIS A 136 -6.96 -19.02 -5.27
N PRO A 137 -7.12 -20.25 -4.74
CA PRO A 137 -6.66 -20.62 -3.40
C PRO A 137 -5.15 -20.41 -3.19
N GLU A 138 -4.32 -20.70 -4.19
CA GLU A 138 -2.87 -20.49 -4.10
C GLU A 138 -2.49 -19.01 -3.91
N ILE A 139 -3.28 -18.08 -4.46
CA ILE A 139 -3.06 -16.65 -4.26
C ILE A 139 -3.45 -16.22 -2.84
N LEU A 140 -4.50 -16.83 -2.29
CA LEU A 140 -4.92 -16.58 -0.91
C LEU A 140 -3.89 -17.14 0.09
N LYS A 141 -3.34 -18.32 -0.17
CA LYS A 141 -2.22 -18.89 0.61
C LYS A 141 -1.03 -17.93 0.62
N ARG A 142 -0.62 -17.45 -0.56
CA ARG A 142 0.47 -16.46 -0.69
C ARG A 142 0.18 -15.17 0.09
N LYS A 143 -1.03 -14.62 -0.02
CA LYS A 143 -1.43 -13.38 0.69
C LYS A 143 -1.41 -13.53 2.22
N ARG A 144 -1.69 -14.74 2.73
CA ARG A 144 -1.65 -15.07 4.16
C ARG A 144 -0.24 -15.31 4.69
N GLY A 145 0.81 -15.16 3.88
CA GLY A 145 2.19 -15.48 4.26
C GLY A 145 2.49 -16.97 4.27
N GLY A 146 1.68 -17.79 3.59
CA GLY A 146 2.00 -19.18 3.34
C GLY A 146 3.22 -19.26 2.43
N ARG A 147 4.35 -19.75 2.97
CA ARG A 147 5.56 -20.06 2.20
C ARG A 147 5.29 -21.32 1.39
N PHE A 148 5.11 -21.24 0.07
CA PHE A 148 5.45 -22.24 -0.97
C PHE A 148 5.34 -21.58 -2.36
#